data_AF-A0A6L8NA83-F1
#
_entry.id   AF-A0A6L8NA83-F1
#
_cell.length_a   1.000
_cell.length_b   1.000
_cell.length_c   1.000
_cell.angle_alpha   90.00
_cell.angle_beta   90.00
_cell.angle_gamma   90.00
#
_symmetry.space_group_name_H-M   'P 1'
#
loop_
_entity.id
_entity.type
_entity.pdbx_description
1 polymer ?
#
loop_
_entity_poly.entity_id
_entity_poly.type
_entity_poly.pdbx_seq_one_letter_code
_entity_poly.pdbx_strand_id
1 'polypeptide(L)'
;MSHLRTLALVAAPTALLVGLAVPVSADDAPRPKKPRTSSLSVSSCQPGPDQVVTAAESLKLVNECSAQRTAVKQWRWMGNYGSVYDVTTVANRLGLVNGELLVTPMASGLLPTFMYY
;
A
#
# COMPACT_ATOMS: atom_id res chain seq x y z
N MET A 1 52.01 -1.15 9.35
CA MET A 1 51.97 -2.34 8.48
C MET A 1 50.94 -2.08 7.41
N SER A 2 51.42 -1.85 6.20
CA SER A 2 50.65 -1.64 4.97
C SER A 2 49.74 -2.82 4.69
N HIS A 3 48.55 -2.58 4.12
CA HIS A 3 48.06 -3.22 2.89
C HIS A 3 46.75 -2.53 2.43
N LEU A 4 46.89 -1.64 1.45
CA LEU A 4 45.85 -1.29 0.48
C LEU A 4 45.67 -2.46 -0.48
N ARG A 5 44.42 -2.84 -0.79
CA ARG A 5 43.93 -3.66 -1.95
C ARG A 5 42.51 -4.18 -1.61
N THR A 6 41.47 -4.20 -2.44
CA THR A 6 41.28 -4.04 -3.89
C THR A 6 39.77 -3.83 -4.12
N LEU A 7 39.37 -2.97 -5.07
CA LEU A 7 38.01 -2.93 -5.63
C LEU A 7 37.75 -4.20 -6.46
N ALA A 8 36.63 -4.88 -6.24
CA ALA A 8 36.09 -5.89 -7.15
C ALA A 8 34.69 -5.46 -7.63
N LEU A 9 34.59 -5.28 -8.94
CA LEU A 9 33.43 -4.98 -9.75
C LEU A 9 32.79 -6.32 -10.21
N VAL A 10 31.53 -6.26 -10.68
CA VAL A 10 30.78 -7.33 -11.43
C VAL A 10 30.04 -8.33 -10.52
N ALA A 11 28.75 -8.68 -10.67
CA ALA A 11 27.84 -8.66 -11.81
C ALA A 11 26.38 -8.36 -11.41
N ALA A 12 25.67 -7.60 -12.24
CA ALA A 12 24.21 -7.62 -12.31
C ALA A 12 23.78 -8.79 -13.23
N PRO A 13 22.76 -9.59 -12.89
CA PRO A 13 22.11 -10.47 -13.85
C PRO A 13 21.03 -9.70 -14.62
N THR A 14 21.38 -9.27 -15.84
CA THR A 14 20.44 -8.96 -16.91
C THR A 14 19.80 -10.25 -17.41
N ALA A 15 18.54 -10.52 -17.04
CA ALA A 15 17.75 -11.56 -17.67
C ALA A 15 17.02 -10.96 -18.89
N LEU A 16 17.68 -11.09 -20.04
CA LEU A 16 17.14 -10.84 -21.37
C LEU A 16 16.21 -12.00 -21.74
N LEU A 17 14.90 -11.78 -21.86
CA LEU A 17 13.98 -12.74 -22.47
C LEU A 17 13.42 -12.13 -23.76
N VAL A 18 14.18 -12.35 -24.83
CA VAL A 18 13.74 -12.17 -26.22
C VAL A 18 12.95 -13.42 -26.59
N GLY A 19 11.62 -13.32 -26.54
CA GLY A 19 10.69 -14.33 -27.03
C GLY A 19 10.32 -14.07 -28.49
N LEU A 20 10.50 -15.10 -29.33
CA LEU A 20 10.36 -15.14 -30.78
C LEU A 20 9.01 -14.65 -31.30
N ALA A 21 9.06 -13.83 -32.35
CA ALA A 21 7.93 -13.41 -33.16
C ALA A 21 7.35 -14.57 -33.99
N VAL A 22 6.02 -14.73 -33.94
CA VAL A 22 5.24 -15.45 -34.95
C VAL A 22 4.29 -14.42 -35.56
N PRO A 23 4.32 -14.14 -36.88
CA PRO A 23 3.33 -13.28 -37.49
C PRO A 23 2.04 -14.09 -37.70
N VAL A 24 0.95 -13.68 -37.05
CA VAL A 24 -0.40 -14.08 -37.45
C VAL A 24 -1.04 -12.87 -38.15
N SER A 25 -1.40 -13.05 -39.41
CA SER A 25 -2.19 -12.12 -40.21
C SER A 25 -3.63 -12.62 -40.28
N ALA A 26 -4.57 -11.67 -40.42
CA ALA A 26 -6.04 -11.80 -40.55
C ALA A 26 -6.76 -12.09 -39.22
N ASP A 27 -7.89 -11.48 -38.86
CA ASP A 27 -8.96 -10.83 -39.63
C ASP A 27 -9.78 -9.94 -38.67
N ASP A 28 -10.43 -8.90 -39.23
CA ASP A 28 -11.53 -8.09 -38.69
C ASP A 28 -11.66 -7.89 -37.15
N ALA A 29 -10.94 -6.90 -36.59
CA ALA A 29 -11.14 -6.49 -35.20
C ALA A 29 -12.43 -5.64 -35.06
N PRO A 30 -13.35 -5.95 -34.13
CA PRO A 30 -14.51 -5.12 -33.87
C PRO A 30 -14.07 -3.70 -33.51
N ARG A 31 -14.65 -2.69 -34.16
CA ARG A 31 -14.41 -1.28 -33.86
C ARG A 31 -14.38 -1.02 -32.35
N PRO A 32 -13.42 -0.22 -31.83
CA PRO A 32 -13.35 0.10 -30.43
C PRO A 32 -14.67 0.77 -30.01
N LYS A 33 -15.40 0.11 -29.10
CA LYS A 33 -16.59 0.72 -28.48
C LYS A 33 -16.12 1.99 -27.78
N LYS A 34 -16.67 3.13 -28.21
CA LYS A 34 -16.43 4.43 -27.59
C LYS A 34 -16.61 4.29 -26.06
N PRO A 35 -15.69 4.82 -25.23
CA PRO A 35 -15.82 4.72 -23.78
C PRO A 35 -17.19 5.26 -23.38
N ARG A 36 -18.01 4.40 -22.78
CA ARG A 36 -19.29 4.81 -22.25
C ARG A 36 -18.97 5.63 -21.02
N THR A 37 -19.17 6.95 -21.10
CA THR A 37 -19.15 7.83 -19.93
C THR A 37 -20.39 7.50 -19.10
N SER A 38 -20.34 6.37 -18.39
CA SER A 38 -21.36 5.98 -17.44
C SER A 38 -21.07 6.71 -16.14
N SER A 39 -22.07 7.44 -15.66
CA SER A 39 -22.08 8.06 -14.33
C SER A 39 -21.67 7.05 -13.28
N LEU A 40 -20.68 7.40 -12.46
CA LEU A 40 -20.25 6.62 -11.30
C LEU A 40 -21.49 6.28 -10.46
N SER A 41 -21.76 5.00 -10.29
CA SER A 41 -22.74 4.56 -9.29
C SER A 41 -22.07 4.66 -7.93
N VAL A 42 -22.49 5.64 -7.13
CA VAL A 42 -22.03 5.87 -5.75
C VAL A 42 -22.28 4.65 -4.83
N SER A 43 -23.04 3.64 -5.30
CA SER A 43 -23.36 2.43 -4.55
C SER A 43 -22.23 1.40 -4.43
N SER A 44 -21.18 1.44 -5.26
CA SER A 44 -20.15 0.39 -5.26
C SER A 44 -18.75 0.83 -4.81
N CYS A 45 -18.51 2.12 -4.55
CA CYS A 45 -17.20 2.69 -4.18
C CYS A 45 -15.97 2.25 -4.99
N GLN A 46 -16.24 1.67 -6.15
CA GLN A 46 -15.27 1.16 -7.10
C GLN A 46 -15.82 1.47 -8.50
N PRO A 47 -14.96 1.96 -9.40
CA PRO A 47 -15.32 2.10 -10.80
C PRO A 47 -15.64 0.71 -11.40
N GLY A 48 -16.49 0.69 -12.43
CA GLY A 48 -16.76 -0.54 -13.17
C GLY A 48 -15.50 -1.11 -13.85
N PRO A 49 -15.46 -2.41 -14.18
CA PRO A 49 -14.26 -3.07 -14.71
C PRO A 49 -13.71 -2.43 -16.00
N ASP A 50 -14.59 -1.88 -16.84
CA ASP A 50 -14.21 -1.22 -18.10
C ASP A 50 -14.28 0.32 -18.02
N GLN A 51 -14.41 0.88 -16.80
CA GLN A 51 -14.59 2.31 -16.62
C GLN A 51 -13.24 3.02 -16.52
N VAL A 52 -12.94 3.85 -17.52
CA VAL A 52 -11.82 4.78 -17.48
C VAL A 52 -12.27 6.03 -16.73
N VAL A 53 -11.66 6.30 -15.58
CA VAL A 53 -11.89 7.51 -14.77
C VAL A 53 -10.68 8.43 -14.84
N THR A 54 -10.94 9.74 -14.83
CA THR A 54 -9.87 10.74 -14.71
C THR A 54 -9.33 10.79 -13.27
N ALA A 55 -8.14 11.38 -13.09
CA ALA A 55 -7.56 11.59 -11.77
C ALA A 55 -8.50 12.39 -10.84
N ALA A 56 -9.14 13.44 -11.36
CA ALA A 56 -10.07 14.27 -10.58
C ALA A 56 -11.31 13.48 -10.13
N GLU A 57 -11.89 12.68 -11.02
CA GLU A 57 -13.05 11.83 -10.70
C GLU A 57 -12.67 10.73 -9.68
N SER A 58 -11.47 10.16 -9.80
CA SER A 58 -10.98 9.15 -8.85
C SER A 58 -10.81 9.71 -7.44
N LEU A 59 -10.29 10.94 -7.31
CA LEU A 59 -10.16 11.62 -6.01
C LEU A 59 -11.52 11.96 -5.42
N LYS A 60 -12.45 12.44 -6.24
CA LYS A 60 -13.82 12.71 -5.81
C LYS A 60 -14.49 11.45 -5.27
N LEU A 61 -14.37 10.32 -5.99
CA LEU A 61 -14.90 9.04 -5.56
C LEU A 61 -14.25 8.56 -4.26
N VAL A 62 -12.93 8.67 -4.11
CA VAL A 62 -12.21 8.28 -2.88
C VAL A 62 -12.71 9.11 -1.68
N ASN A 63 -12.93 10.41 -1.86
CA ASN A 63 -13.41 11.28 -0.79
C ASN A 63 -14.86 10.95 -0.41
N GLU A 64 -15.75 10.77 -1.39
CA GLU A 64 -17.16 10.42 -1.18
C GLU A 64 -17.32 9.04 -0.53
N CYS A 65 -16.45 8.09 -0.88
CA CYS A 65 -16.46 6.73 -0.35
C CYS A 65 -15.54 6.49 0.84
N SER A 66 -14.87 7.52 1.34
CA SER A 66 -13.94 7.41 2.47
C SER A 66 -14.62 6.84 3.73
N ALA A 67 -15.90 7.16 3.93
CA ALA A 67 -16.72 6.63 5.03
C ALA A 67 -17.16 5.17 4.82
N GLN A 68 -17.29 4.73 3.57
CA GLN A 68 -17.67 3.35 3.21
C GLN A 68 -16.47 2.40 3.19
N ARG A 69 -15.25 2.92 3.15
CA ARG A 69 -14.09 2.19 3.65
C ARG A 69 -14.31 2.02 5.14
N THR A 70 -15.09 1.01 5.52
CA THR A 70 -15.08 0.43 6.87
C THR A 70 -13.63 0.44 7.28
N ALA A 71 -13.30 1.12 8.39
CA ALA A 71 -11.92 1.29 8.81
C ALA A 71 -11.28 -0.10 8.92
N VAL A 72 -10.62 -0.52 7.84
CA VAL A 72 -9.88 -1.77 7.83
C VAL A 72 -8.79 -1.47 8.81
N LYS A 73 -8.85 -2.15 9.96
CA LYS A 73 -7.90 -1.94 11.02
C LYS A 73 -6.50 -2.02 10.42
N GLN A 74 -5.69 -1.04 10.73
CA GLN A 74 -4.34 -0.91 10.20
C GLN A 74 -3.38 -0.57 11.33
N TRP A 75 -2.13 -0.99 11.18
CA TRP A 75 -1.10 -0.63 12.14
C TRP A 75 -0.76 0.84 11.99
N ARG A 76 -0.81 1.57 13.10
CA ARG A 76 -0.50 2.98 13.16
C ARG A 76 0.43 3.26 14.31
N TRP A 77 1.44 4.09 14.05
CA TRP A 77 2.37 4.53 15.07
C TRP A 77 1.66 5.47 16.05
N MET A 78 1.84 5.21 17.34
CA MET A 78 1.20 5.95 18.43
C MET A 78 2.18 6.83 19.22
N GLY A 79 3.49 6.63 19.03
CA GLY A 79 4.54 7.41 19.67
C GLY A 79 5.65 6.55 20.26
N ASN A 80 6.63 7.22 20.87
CA ASN A 80 7.71 6.60 21.62
C ASN A 80 7.53 6.93 23.10
N TYR A 81 7.28 5.92 23.92
CA TYR A 81 7.06 6.09 25.35
C TYR A 81 8.35 5.84 26.14
N GLY A 82 8.49 6.49 27.30
CA GLY A 82 9.63 6.26 28.19
C GLY A 82 9.42 5.12 29.19
N SER A 83 8.19 4.60 29.27
CA SER A 83 7.79 3.61 30.27
C SER A 83 6.66 2.73 29.78
N VAL A 84 6.69 1.46 30.17
CA VAL A 84 5.59 0.50 29.92
C VAL A 84 4.28 0.94 30.60
N TYR A 85 4.35 1.74 31.67
CA TYR A 85 3.17 2.25 32.36
C TYR A 85 2.41 3.28 31.54
N ASP A 86 3.11 4.12 30.77
CA ASP A 86 2.47 5.10 29.88
C ASP A 86 1.76 4.39 28.73
N VAL A 87 2.41 3.38 28.16
CA VAL A 87 1.83 2.50 27.13
C VAL A 87 0.57 1.82 27.64
N THR A 88 0.64 1.24 28.84
CA THR A 88 -0.49 0.53 29.47
C THR A 88 -1.64 1.50 29.79
N THR A 89 -1.33 2.71 30.23
CA THR A 89 -2.34 3.75 30.50
C THR A 89 -3.13 4.10 29.24
N VAL A 90 -2.45 4.26 28.11
CA VAL A 90 -3.10 4.53 26.81
C VAL A 90 -3.92 3.34 26.34
N ALA A 91 -3.37 2.13 26.44
CA ALA A 91 -4.07 0.91 26.05
C ALA A 91 -5.38 0.72 26.84
N ASN A 92 -5.35 0.92 28.17
CA ASN A 92 -6.53 0.82 29.02
C ASN A 92 -7.55 1.91 28.72
N ARG A 93 -7.11 3.15 28.48
CA ARG A 93 -8.02 4.26 28.13
C ARG A 93 -8.76 4.03 26.81
N LEU A 94 -8.10 3.37 25.86
CA LEU A 94 -8.66 3.08 24.54
C LEU A 94 -9.39 1.73 24.47
N GLY A 95 -9.38 0.95 25.56
CA GLY A 95 -10.04 -0.35 25.62
C GLY A 95 -9.41 -1.40 24.69
N LEU A 96 -8.10 -1.31 24.46
CA LEU A 96 -7.40 -2.21 23.54
C LEU A 96 -7.38 -3.64 24.07
N VAL A 97 -7.54 -4.61 23.17
CA VAL A 97 -7.48 -6.03 23.49
C VAL A 97 -6.19 -6.68 22.97
N ASN A 98 -6.02 -7.97 23.26
CA ASN A 98 -4.86 -8.74 22.83
C ASN A 98 -4.64 -8.66 21.32
N GLY A 99 -3.43 -8.30 20.92
CA GLY A 99 -3.04 -8.20 19.51
C GLY A 99 -3.28 -6.82 18.87
N GLU A 100 -3.86 -5.86 19.59
CA GLU A 100 -4.09 -4.50 19.06
C GLU A 100 -2.97 -3.51 19.37
N LEU A 101 -1.94 -3.96 20.10
CA LEU A 101 -0.80 -3.15 20.49
C LEU A 101 0.51 -3.91 20.25
N LEU A 102 1.48 -3.22 19.66
CA LEU A 102 2.84 -3.72 19.45
C LEU A 102 3.83 -2.72 20.06
N VAL A 103 4.73 -3.21 20.91
CA VAL A 103 5.74 -2.42 21.61
C VAL A 103 7.10 -3.01 21.32
N THR A 104 8.04 -2.21 20.82
CA THR A 104 9.37 -2.68 20.41
C THR A 104 10.46 -2.04 21.27
N PRO A 105 10.98 -2.71 22.31
CA PRO A 105 12.01 -2.12 23.16
C PRO A 105 13.27 -1.75 22.37
N MET A 106 13.78 -0.54 22.55
CA MET A 106 15.03 -0.08 21.95
C MET A 106 16.11 0.15 23.02
N ALA A 107 17.38 0.04 22.62
CA ALA A 107 18.52 0.29 23.51
C ALA A 107 18.54 1.72 24.09
N SER A 108 17.84 2.67 23.47
CA SER A 108 17.65 4.03 23.98
C SER A 108 16.75 4.13 25.21
N GLY A 109 16.09 3.03 25.63
CA GLY A 109 15.09 3.04 26.70
C GLY A 109 13.71 3.56 26.24
N LEU A 110 13.59 3.97 24.97
CA LEU A 110 12.30 4.32 24.38
C LEU A 110 11.55 3.08 23.90
N LEU A 111 10.23 3.20 23.95
CA LEU A 111 9.26 2.17 23.58
C LEU A 111 8.36 2.70 22.43
N PRO A 112 8.80 2.62 21.16
CA PRO A 112 7.95 2.80 20.00
C PRO A 112 6.77 1.84 20.09
N THR A 113 5.59 2.42 20.01
CA THR A 113 4.33 1.71 20.19
C THR A 113 3.45 1.92 18.97
N PHE A 114 2.84 0.84 18.50
CA PHE A 114 1.93 0.81 17.37
C PHE A 114 0.59 0.23 17.81
N MET A 115 -0.50 0.80 17.31
CA MET A 115 -1.87 0.39 17.58
C MET A 115 -2.57 -0.07 16.31
N TYR A 116 -3.41 -1.10 16.40
CA TYR A 116 -4.18 -1.65 15.30
C TYR A 116 -5.64 -1.17 15.36
N TYR A 117 -6.00 -0.20 14.51
CA TYR A 117 -7.35 0.40 14.48
C TYR A 117 -7.75 0.93 13.11
#